data_AF-A0A832WYI8-F1
#
_entry.id   AF-A0A832WYI8-F1
#
_cell.length_a   1.000
_cell.length_b   1.000
_cell.length_c   1.000
_cell.angle_alpha   90.00
_cell.angle_beta   90.00
_cell.angle_gamma   90.00
#
_symmetry.space_group_name_H-M   'P 1'
#
loop_
_entity.id
_entity.type
_entity.pdbx_description
1 polymer ?
#
loop_
_entity_poly.entity_id
_entity_poly.type
_entity_poly.pdbx_seq_one_letter_code
_entity_poly.pdbx_strand_id
1 'polypeptide(L)'
;MRDGTIMESLLHIFWESILADLSTFMVITVWNLFVILFLSKKVYQTFLKKGRSISSSMYFSRKVIHFLAGGLTAILLPFIIHEPIIPEATVFGLALITYLPHKLNRGMYWFKDQIRAYIFFQNIAFKIYP
;
A
#
# COMPACT_ATOMS: atom_id res chain seq x y z
N MET A 1 -2.40 -48.20 6.54
CA MET A 1 -1.47 -48.33 5.39
C MET A 1 -1.88 -47.48 4.20
N ARG A 2 -3.17 -47.29 3.88
CA ARG A 2 -3.64 -46.36 2.83
C ARG A 2 -3.82 -44.90 3.33
N ASP A 3 -3.86 -44.69 4.63
CA ASP A 3 -4.06 -43.40 5.32
C ASP A 3 -2.82 -42.52 5.34
N GLY A 4 -1.64 -43.10 5.61
CA GLY A 4 -0.37 -42.35 5.65
C GLY A 4 -0.02 -41.69 4.31
N THR A 5 -0.25 -42.38 3.18
CA THR A 5 0.03 -41.85 1.84
C THR A 5 -0.87 -40.69 1.44
N ILE A 6 -2.11 -40.65 1.92
CA ILE A 6 -3.05 -39.55 1.64
C ILE A 6 -2.64 -38.32 2.45
N MET A 7 -2.31 -38.49 3.73
CA MET A 7 -1.85 -37.39 4.58
C MET A 7 -0.57 -36.74 4.03
N GLU A 8 0.42 -37.53 3.64
CA GLU A 8 1.65 -37.03 3.03
C GLU A 8 1.39 -36.28 1.72
N SER A 9 0.46 -36.78 0.89
CA SER A 9 0.08 -36.08 -0.36
C SER A 9 -0.62 -34.75 -0.10
N LEU A 10 -1.46 -34.67 0.94
CA LEU A 10 -2.14 -33.43 1.32
C LEU A 10 -1.14 -32.40 1.86
N LEU A 11 -0.18 -32.85 2.68
CA LEU A 11 0.89 -31.99 3.18
C LEU A 11 1.77 -31.46 2.04
N HIS A 12 2.11 -32.29 1.06
CA HIS A 12 2.87 -31.86 -0.10
C HIS A 12 2.12 -30.82 -0.94
N ILE A 13 0.84 -31.05 -1.23
CA ILE A 13 -0.01 -30.09 -1.98
C ILE A 13 -0.09 -28.76 -1.22
N PHE A 14 -0.24 -28.82 0.10
CA PHE A 14 -0.29 -27.65 0.97
C PHE A 14 1.03 -26.85 1.00
N TRP A 15 2.18 -27.54 1.07
CA TRP A 15 3.48 -26.87 1.03
C TRP A 15 3.76 -26.20 -0.32
N GLU A 16 3.41 -26.85 -1.43
CA GLU A 16 3.52 -26.27 -2.77
C GLU A 16 2.63 -25.04 -2.93
N SER A 17 1.40 -25.07 -2.42
CA SER A 17 0.51 -23.90 -2.46
C SER A 17 1.04 -22.74 -1.63
N ILE A 18 1.60 -22.99 -0.43
CA ILE A 18 2.21 -21.94 0.40
C ILE A 18 3.42 -21.30 -0.30
N LEU A 19 4.28 -22.12 -0.91
CA LEU A 19 5.48 -21.62 -1.60
C LEU A 19 5.10 -20.79 -2.84
N ALA A 20 4.08 -21.24 -3.60
CA ALA A 20 3.53 -20.49 -4.71
C ALA A 20 2.95 -19.14 -4.25
N ASP A 21 2.15 -19.12 -3.18
CA ASP A 21 1.55 -17.91 -2.61
C ASP A 21 2.60 -16.94 -2.08
N LEU A 22 3.68 -17.44 -1.49
CA LEU A 22 4.79 -16.62 -0.98
C LEU A 22 5.51 -15.87 -2.11
N SER A 23 5.75 -16.54 -3.23
CA SER A 23 6.38 -15.92 -4.41
C SER A 23 5.52 -14.79 -4.97
N THR A 24 4.22 -15.02 -5.09
CA THR A 24 3.22 -14.01 -5.49
C THR A 24 3.21 -12.83 -4.53
N PHE A 25 3.17 -13.12 -3.24
CA PHE A 25 3.17 -12.11 -2.18
C PHE A 25 4.39 -11.18 -2.28
N MET A 26 5.58 -11.74 -2.51
CA MET A 26 6.80 -10.94 -2.70
C MET A 26 6.68 -10.02 -3.92
N VAL A 27 6.19 -10.53 -5.05
CA VAL A 27 6.02 -9.74 -6.28
C VAL A 27 5.04 -8.59 -6.07
N ILE A 28 3.87 -8.86 -5.47
CA ILE A 28 2.85 -7.84 -5.17
C ILE A 28 3.39 -6.81 -4.18
N THR A 29 4.13 -7.26 -3.15
CA THR A 29 4.73 -6.36 -2.17
C THR A 29 5.74 -5.42 -2.82
N VAL A 30 6.65 -5.96 -3.64
CA VAL A 30 7.63 -5.15 -4.37
C VAL A 30 6.94 -4.16 -5.31
N TRP A 31 5.90 -4.58 -6.01
CA TRP A 31 5.07 -3.70 -6.84
C TRP A 31 4.46 -2.56 -6.02
N ASN A 32 3.83 -2.87 -4.90
CA ASN A 32 3.19 -1.85 -4.05
C ASN A 32 4.21 -0.86 -3.48
N LEU A 33 5.38 -1.34 -3.04
CA LEU A 33 6.47 -0.48 -2.58
C LEU A 33 6.97 0.44 -3.70
N PHE A 34 7.14 -0.10 -4.91
CA PHE A 34 7.52 0.70 -6.07
C PHE A 34 6.48 1.80 -6.38
N VAL A 35 5.19 1.46 -6.37
CA VAL A 35 4.11 2.43 -6.61
C VAL A 35 4.11 3.53 -5.54
N ILE A 36 4.21 3.15 -4.27
CA ILE A 36 4.14 4.08 -3.14
C ILE A 36 5.37 4.98 -3.07
N LEU A 37 6.58 4.43 -3.18
CA LEU A 37 7.81 5.16 -2.92
C LEU A 37 8.35 5.91 -4.15
N PHE A 38 8.17 5.33 -5.34
CA PHE A 38 8.77 5.86 -6.56
C PHE A 38 7.73 6.48 -7.49
N LEU A 39 6.73 5.71 -7.92
CA LEU A 39 5.79 6.16 -8.95
C LEU A 39 4.95 7.35 -8.47
N SER A 40 4.40 7.27 -7.25
CA SER A 40 3.59 8.35 -6.68
C SER A 40 4.39 9.65 -6.50
N LYS A 41 5.67 9.55 -6.12
CA LYS A 41 6.57 10.70 -5.98
C LYS A 41 6.89 11.32 -7.34
N LYS A 42 7.12 10.49 -8.36
CA LYS A 42 7.32 10.96 -9.74
C LYS A 42 6.09 11.71 -10.23
N VAL A 43 4.89 11.18 -10.00
CA VAL A 43 3.61 11.82 -10.34
C VAL A 43 3.50 13.19 -9.66
N TYR A 44 3.72 13.26 -8.35
CA TYR A 44 3.72 14.52 -7.61
C TYR A 44 4.65 15.57 -8.25
N GLN A 45 5.90 15.20 -8.50
CA GLN A 45 6.90 16.10 -9.09
C GLN A 45 6.52 16.53 -10.51
N THR A 46 5.98 15.63 -11.33
CA THR A 46 5.52 15.95 -12.69
C THR A 46 4.39 16.97 -12.67
N PHE A 47 3.40 16.81 -11.76
CA PHE A 47 2.29 17.76 -11.67
C PHE A 47 2.73 19.13 -11.13
N LEU A 48 3.66 19.17 -10.18
CA LEU A 48 4.28 20.43 -9.73
C LEU A 48 5.03 21.14 -10.86
N LYS A 49 5.85 20.41 -11.63
CA LYS A 49 6.59 20.97 -12.78
C LYS A 49 5.67 21.53 -13.87
N LYS A 50 4.44 21.01 -13.97
CA LYS A 50 3.38 21.51 -14.86
C LYS A 50 2.60 22.70 -14.29
N GLY A 51 3.04 23.28 -13.17
CA GLY A 51 2.41 24.44 -12.54
C GLY A 51 1.15 24.14 -11.75
N ARG A 52 0.85 22.87 -11.43
CA ARG A 52 -0.31 22.55 -10.58
C ARG A 52 -0.03 22.84 -9.12
N SER A 53 -1.09 23.18 -8.38
CA SER A 53 -1.00 23.42 -6.93
C SER A 53 -0.48 22.18 -6.19
N ILE A 54 0.15 22.41 -5.04
CA ILE A 54 0.65 21.35 -4.16
C ILE A 54 -0.49 20.40 -3.77
N SER A 55 -1.66 20.94 -3.42
CA SER A 55 -2.85 20.16 -3.06
C SER A 55 -3.30 19.23 -4.20
N SER A 56 -3.38 19.75 -5.42
CA SER A 56 -3.75 18.94 -6.59
C SER A 56 -2.72 17.86 -6.88
N SER A 57 -1.42 18.20 -6.81
CA SER A 57 -0.33 17.26 -7.04
C SER A 57 -0.31 16.12 -6.00
N MET A 58 -0.61 16.42 -4.73
CA MET A 58 -0.79 15.41 -3.68
C MET A 58 -2.04 14.55 -3.90
N TYR A 59 -3.14 15.14 -4.37
CA TYR A 59 -4.36 14.40 -4.68
C TYR A 59 -4.15 13.37 -5.79
N PHE A 60 -3.49 13.77 -6.89
CA PHE A 60 -3.18 12.84 -7.98
C PHE A 60 -2.24 11.72 -7.53
N SER A 61 -1.24 12.04 -6.72
CA SER A 61 -0.32 11.04 -6.16
C SER A 61 -1.05 10.01 -5.30
N ARG A 62 -2.03 10.44 -4.49
CA ARG A 62 -2.91 9.54 -3.72
C ARG A 62 -3.79 8.66 -4.61
N LYS A 63 -4.33 9.21 -5.71
CA LYS A 63 -5.13 8.42 -6.68
C LYS A 63 -4.31 7.35 -7.37
N VAL A 64 -3.06 7.64 -7.71
CA VAL A 64 -2.13 6.65 -8.29
C VAL A 64 -1.86 5.52 -7.30
N ILE A 65 -1.58 5.83 -6.03
CA ILE A 65 -1.40 4.80 -4.98
C ILE A 65 -2.68 3.97 -4.84
N HIS A 66 -3.84 4.61 -4.70
CA HIS A 66 -5.10 3.91 -4.46
C HIS A 66 -5.49 3.01 -5.64
N PHE A 67 -5.27 3.44 -6.88
CA PHE A 67 -5.62 2.65 -8.04
C PHE A 67 -4.61 1.53 -8.34
N LEU A 68 -3.31 1.83 -8.30
CA LEU A 68 -2.27 0.87 -8.72
C LEU A 68 -1.75 -0.03 -7.60
N ALA A 69 -1.69 0.44 -6.35
CA ALA A 69 -1.28 -0.39 -5.22
C ALA A 69 -2.49 -0.95 -4.45
N GLY A 70 -3.61 -0.21 -4.41
CA GLY A 70 -4.84 -0.68 -3.80
C GLY A 70 -5.70 -1.50 -4.77
N GLY A 71 -6.23 -0.82 -5.79
CA GLY A 71 -7.22 -1.38 -6.72
C GLY A 71 -6.68 -2.54 -7.55
N LEU A 72 -5.54 -2.35 -8.23
CA LEU A 72 -4.95 -3.40 -9.05
C LEU A 72 -4.60 -4.64 -8.23
N THR A 73 -3.99 -4.47 -7.05
CA THR A 73 -3.70 -5.58 -6.14
C THR A 73 -4.97 -6.28 -5.67
N ALA A 74 -6.03 -5.53 -5.31
CA ALA A 74 -7.31 -6.11 -4.90
C ALA A 74 -8.01 -6.88 -6.03
N ILE A 75 -7.87 -6.44 -7.28
CA ILE A 75 -8.39 -7.15 -8.46
C ILE A 75 -7.58 -8.42 -8.72
N LEU A 76 -6.25 -8.37 -8.58
CA LEU A 76 -5.38 -9.51 -8.88
C LEU A 76 -5.45 -10.61 -7.81
N LEU A 77 -5.65 -10.24 -6.55
CA LEU A 77 -5.70 -11.17 -5.41
C LEU A 77 -6.60 -12.40 -5.61
N PRO A 78 -7.89 -12.29 -6.01
CA PRO A 78 -8.78 -13.44 -6.17
C PRO A 78 -8.39 -14.38 -7.32
N PHE A 79 -7.53 -13.94 -8.25
CA PHE A 79 -7.06 -14.78 -9.35
C PHE A 79 -5.75 -15.50 -9.05
N ILE A 80 -4.99 -15.02 -8.06
CA ILE A 80 -3.63 -15.50 -7.80
C ILE A 80 -3.52 -16.20 -6.45
N ILE A 81 -4.33 -15.81 -5.46
CA ILE A 81 -4.26 -16.39 -4.11
C ILE A 81 -5.37 -17.42 -3.94
N HIS A 82 -4.99 -18.65 -3.57
CA HIS A 82 -5.93 -19.75 -3.35
C HIS A 82 -6.42 -19.83 -1.89
N GLU A 83 -5.66 -19.28 -0.94
CA GLU A 83 -5.99 -19.29 0.49
C GLU A 83 -6.29 -17.88 1.07
N PRO A 84 -7.39 -17.70 1.85
CA PRO A 84 -7.86 -16.40 2.33
C PRO A 84 -7.00 -15.76 3.43
N ILE A 85 -5.95 -16.44 3.93
CA ILE A 85 -5.08 -15.96 5.01
C ILE A 85 -4.00 -14.98 4.50
N ILE A 86 -3.53 -15.16 3.26
CA ILE A 86 -2.47 -14.32 2.66
C ILE A 86 -2.93 -12.85 2.41
N PRO A 87 -4.17 -12.57 1.95
CA PRO A 87 -4.69 -11.21 1.81
C PRO A 87 -4.63 -10.39 3.09
N GLU A 88 -4.99 -10.98 4.23
CA GLU A 88 -5.00 -10.31 5.52
C GLU A 88 -3.58 -9.92 5.96
N ALA A 89 -2.63 -10.84 5.82
CA ALA A 89 -1.22 -10.59 6.10
C ALA A 89 -0.63 -9.47 5.20
N THR A 90 -1.10 -9.36 3.96
CA THR A 90 -0.68 -8.30 3.02
C THR A 90 -1.16 -6.92 3.48
N VAL A 91 -2.42 -6.82 3.89
CA VAL A 91 -2.97 -5.56 4.40
C VAL A 91 -2.29 -5.15 5.70
N PHE A 92 -2.03 -6.10 6.61
CA PHE A 92 -1.27 -5.85 7.84
C PHE A 92 0.19 -5.44 7.58
N GLY A 93 0.86 -6.12 6.63
CA GLY A 93 2.23 -5.79 6.23
C GLY A 93 2.34 -4.41 5.61
N LEU A 94 1.42 -4.05 4.70
CA LEU A 94 1.37 -2.71 4.11
C LEU A 94 1.04 -1.64 5.17
N ALA A 95 0.13 -1.94 6.09
CA ALA A 95 -0.18 -1.05 7.21
C ALA A 95 1.05 -0.81 8.07
N LEU A 96 1.85 -1.84 8.37
CA LEU A 96 3.08 -1.69 9.15
C LEU A 96 4.14 -0.87 8.39
N ILE A 97 4.35 -1.16 7.10
CA ILE A 97 5.35 -0.46 6.27
C ILE A 97 4.96 1.00 6.02
N THR A 98 3.67 1.35 6.03
CA THR A 98 3.21 2.74 5.94
C THR A 98 3.15 3.44 7.30
N TYR A 99 2.91 2.69 8.39
CA TYR A 99 2.88 3.20 9.77
C TYR A 99 4.28 3.53 10.31
N LEU A 100 5.30 2.71 10.02
CA LEU A 100 6.67 2.96 10.46
C LEU A 100 7.23 4.33 9.99
N PRO A 101 7.17 4.71 8.69
CA PRO A 101 7.57 6.04 8.25
C PRO A 101 6.65 7.16 8.76
N HIS A 102 5.39 6.86 9.09
CA HIS A 102 4.51 7.80 9.78
C HIS A 102 5.03 8.13 11.19
N LYS A 103 5.44 7.12 11.97
CA LYS A 103 6.00 7.29 13.33
C LYS A 103 7.43 7.88 13.31
N LEU A 104 8.21 7.60 12.28
CA LEU A 104 9.60 8.07 12.14
C LEU A 104 9.73 9.52 11.63
N ASN A 105 8.61 10.22 11.37
CA ASN A 105 8.57 11.60 10.86
C ASN A 105 9.39 11.85 9.58
N ARG A 106 9.76 10.78 8.84
CA ARG A 106 10.55 10.83 7.62
C ARG A 106 9.64 10.89 6.39
N GLY A 107 9.41 12.11 5.93
CA GLY A 107 9.29 12.49 4.51
C GLY A 107 8.45 11.64 3.56
N MET A 108 7.11 11.68 3.67
CA MET A 108 6.18 11.30 2.58
C MET A 108 5.34 12.52 2.13
N TYR A 109 5.99 13.66 1.97
CA TYR A 109 5.34 14.95 1.68
C TYR A 109 4.53 14.96 0.37
N TRP A 110 4.83 14.05 -0.56
CA TRP A 110 4.18 13.99 -1.87
C TRP A 110 2.77 13.39 -1.85
N PHE A 111 2.35 12.80 -0.73
CA PHE A 111 0.95 12.37 -0.53
C PHE A 111 0.40 12.63 0.88
N LYS A 112 1.25 12.99 1.85
CA LYS A 112 0.84 13.41 3.20
C LYS A 112 0.14 14.76 3.13
N ASP A 113 -1.09 14.83 3.64
CA ASP A 113 -1.91 16.04 3.57
C ASP A 113 -1.46 17.11 4.58
N GLN A 114 -0.31 17.74 4.34
CA GLN A 114 0.25 18.78 5.22
C GLN A 114 -0.59 20.06 5.20
N ILE A 115 -1.28 20.31 4.09
CA ILE A 115 -2.10 21.50 3.88
C ILE A 115 -3.37 21.47 4.74
N ARG A 116 -4.05 20.32 4.88
CA ARG A 116 -5.22 20.21 5.77
C ARG A 116 -4.86 20.46 7.23
N ALA A 117 -3.73 19.93 7.70
CA ALA A 117 -3.26 20.20 9.06
C ALA A 117 -2.97 21.70 9.24
N TYR A 118 -2.23 22.32 8.32
CA TYR A 118 -1.92 23.75 8.38
C TYR A 118 -3.18 24.64 8.37
N ILE A 119 -4.14 24.39 7.46
CA ILE A 119 -5.41 25.13 7.40
C ILE A 119 -6.26 24.90 8.65
N PHE A 120 -6.28 23.67 9.18
CA PHE A 120 -6.97 23.35 10.43
C PHE A 120 -6.37 24.11 11.62
N PHE A 121 -5.04 24.15 11.73
CA PHE A 121 -4.35 24.91 12.79
C PHE A 121 -4.55 26.42 12.66
N GLN A 122 -4.51 26.98 11.45
CA GLN A 122 -4.81 28.39 11.19
C GLN A 122 -6.26 28.75 11.59
N ASN A 123 -7.24 27.93 11.19
CA ASN A 123 -8.66 28.17 11.50
C ASN A 123 -9.00 28.02 12.99
N ILE A 124 -8.31 27.14 13.73
CA ILE A 124 -8.48 27.06 15.19
C ILE A 124 -7.77 28.21 15.90
N ALA A 125 -6.56 28.59 15.48
CA ALA A 125 -5.83 29.72 16.05
C ALA A 125 -6.60 31.04 15.89
N PHE A 126 -7.19 31.30 14.72
CA PHE A 126 -8.01 32.49 14.47
C PHE A 126 -9.36 32.49 15.21
N LYS A 127 -9.83 31.33 15.69
CA LYS A 127 -11.10 31.23 16.42
C LYS A 127 -10.92 31.33 17.95
N ILE A 128 -9.67 31.22 18.43
CA ILE A 128 -9.32 31.26 19.86
C ILE A 128 -8.76 32.63 20.29
N TYR A 129 -8.25 33.44 19.36
CA TYR A 129 -7.82 34.81 19.64
C TYR A 129 -8.74 35.81 18.90
N PRO A 130 -9.67 36.49 19.60
CA PRO A 130 -10.37 37.65 19.05
C PRO A 130 -9.43 38.84 18.86
#